data_AF-A0A399ZZY0-F1
#
_entry.id   AF-A0A399ZZY0-F1
#
_cell.length_a   1.000
_cell.length_b   1.000
_cell.length_c   1.000
_cell.angle_alpha   90.00
_cell.angle_beta   90.00
_cell.angle_gamma   90.00
#
_symmetry.space_group_name_H-M   'P 1'
#
loop_
_entity.id
_entity.type
_entity.pdbx_description
1 polymer ?
#
loop_
_entity_poly.entity_id
_entity_poly.type
_entity_poly.pdbx_seq_one_letter_code
_entity_poly.pdbx_strand_id
1 'polypeptide(L)'
;PQFAAIGGHPMCGKETAGLAAAVADLYRDQTFILCPTLRATTDLAADVLAIIAAVGAHPAWMGAAVRSTAQRATVPALVGGGVLIGLCTVPCSGAVYLGVLSLLALQPSALLGYGYLVLYNVVFVLPLVVILAVATARPTLRYLAHWNLHHKEWVRLALGGGVVAMGLTILATV
;
A
#
# COMPACT_ATOMS: atom_id res chain seq x y z
N PRO A 1 10.03 27.61 -19.21
CA PRO A 1 10.77 26.37 -19.54
C PRO A 1 9.95 25.11 -19.24
N GLN A 2 9.52 24.38 -20.27
CA GLN A 2 8.76 23.13 -20.11
C GLN A 2 9.74 21.94 -20.10
N PHE A 3 9.76 21.17 -19.02
CA PHE A 3 10.65 20.02 -18.86
C PHE A 3 10.15 18.81 -19.67
N ALA A 4 11.03 18.19 -20.45
CA ALA A 4 10.84 16.86 -21.04
C ALA A 4 11.44 15.82 -20.10
N ALA A 5 10.76 14.69 -19.90
CA ALA A 5 11.20 13.64 -18.99
C ALA A 5 10.78 12.26 -19.51
N ILE A 6 11.63 11.26 -19.28
CA ILE A 6 11.32 9.84 -19.51
C ILE A 6 11.45 9.16 -18.15
N GLY A 7 10.36 8.53 -17.70
CA GLY A 7 10.39 7.74 -16.48
C GLY A 7 11.10 6.42 -16.74
N GLY A 8 11.92 5.96 -15.82
CA GLY A 8 12.67 4.72 -15.97
C GLY A 8 12.72 3.93 -14.66
N HIS A 9 12.57 2.61 -14.76
CA HIS A 9 12.68 1.71 -13.62
C HIS A 9 13.59 0.52 -13.97
N PRO A 10 14.78 0.42 -13.34
CA PRO A 10 15.60 -0.77 -13.49
C PRO A 10 14.94 -1.94 -12.75
N MET A 11 14.79 -3.07 -13.42
CA MET A 11 14.34 -4.34 -12.82
C MET A 11 15.51 -5.03 -12.11
N CYS A 12 16.24 -4.28 -11.30
CA CYS A 12 17.29 -4.77 -10.43
C CYS A 12 16.99 -4.31 -9.00
N GLY A 13 17.43 -5.08 -8.02
CA GLY A 13 17.27 -4.71 -6.62
C GLY A 13 18.04 -5.66 -5.74
N LYS A 14 18.47 -5.17 -4.58
CA LYS A 14 19.02 -5.99 -3.51
C LYS A 14 18.05 -5.96 -2.34
N GLU A 15 18.13 -6.99 -1.51
CA GLU A 15 17.39 -7.03 -0.26
C GLU A 15 17.93 -6.01 0.76
N THR A 16 19.16 -5.54 0.56
CA THR A 16 19.84 -4.54 1.39
C THR A 16 19.78 -3.14 0.77
N ALA A 17 19.45 -2.15 1.60
CA ALA A 17 19.34 -0.74 1.21
C ALA A 17 20.52 0.09 1.74
N GLY A 18 20.81 1.21 1.09
CA GLY A 18 21.79 2.22 1.55
C GLY A 18 23.02 2.36 0.65
N LEU A 19 23.74 3.48 0.80
CA LEU A 19 24.93 3.81 0.01
C LEU A 19 26.05 2.76 0.14
N ALA A 20 26.22 2.18 1.33
CA ALA A 20 27.20 1.13 1.57
C ALA A 20 26.91 -0.18 0.81
N ALA A 21 25.66 -0.42 0.41
CA ALA A 21 25.25 -1.59 -0.37
C ALA A 21 25.32 -1.36 -1.89
N ALA A 22 25.68 -0.15 -2.33
CA ALA A 22 25.82 0.17 -3.75
C ALA A 22 26.99 -0.58 -4.37
N VAL A 23 26.76 -1.20 -5.53
CA VAL A 23 27.79 -1.89 -6.31
C VAL A 23 27.75 -1.38 -7.75
N ALA A 24 28.92 -1.28 -8.37
CA ALA A 24 29.08 -0.66 -9.69
C ALA A 24 28.42 -1.47 -10.83
N ASP A 25 28.23 -2.77 -10.63
CA ASP A 25 27.70 -3.73 -11.59
C ASP A 25 26.20 -4.05 -11.37
N LEU A 26 25.52 -3.33 -10.47
CA LEU A 26 24.13 -3.60 -10.08
C LEU A 26 23.15 -3.68 -11.26
N TYR A 27 23.43 -2.92 -12.32
CA TYR A 27 22.55 -2.80 -13.48
C TYR A 27 23.00 -3.66 -14.67
N ARG A 28 24.15 -4.34 -14.59
CA ARG A 28 24.71 -5.11 -15.71
C ARG A 28 23.78 -6.28 -16.07
N ASP A 29 23.48 -6.40 -17.37
CA ASP A 29 22.57 -7.39 -17.95
C ASP A 29 21.13 -7.32 -17.40
N GLN A 30 20.77 -6.23 -16.71
CA GLN A 30 19.43 -6.04 -16.14
C GLN A 30 18.52 -5.26 -17.10
N THR A 31 17.23 -5.57 -17.07
CA THR A 31 16.23 -4.88 -17.89
C THR A 31 15.88 -3.52 -17.27
N PHE A 32 15.97 -2.45 -18.06
CA PHE A 32 15.59 -1.11 -17.67
C PHE A 32 14.30 -0.71 -18.38
N ILE A 33 13.19 -0.66 -17.64
CA ILE A 33 11.87 -0.35 -18.19
C ILE A 33 11.71 1.16 -18.36
N LEU A 34 11.43 1.61 -19.57
CA LEU A 34 11.21 3.01 -19.94
C LEU A 34 9.73 3.30 -20.17
N CYS A 35 9.24 4.36 -19.54
CA CYS A 35 7.87 4.86 -19.66
C CYS A 35 7.89 6.23 -20.34
N PRO A 36 7.58 6.30 -21.66
CA PRO A 36 7.58 7.56 -22.36
C PRO A 36 6.45 8.46 -21.83
N THR A 37 6.76 9.73 -21.62
CA THR A 37 5.75 10.75 -21.33
C THR A 37 5.22 11.32 -22.65
N LEU A 38 4.07 12.00 -22.61
CA LEU A 38 3.50 12.67 -23.79
C LEU A 38 4.41 13.77 -24.37
N ARG A 39 5.48 14.14 -23.65
CA ARG A 39 6.44 15.19 -24.00
C ARG A 39 7.84 14.63 -24.26
N ALA A 40 8.00 13.31 -24.32
CA ALA A 40 9.29 12.71 -24.63
C ALA A 40 9.68 13.02 -26.08
N THR A 41 10.88 13.59 -26.27
CA THR A 41 11.46 13.84 -27.60
C THR A 41 12.36 12.67 -28.02
N THR A 42 12.62 12.56 -29.33
CA THR A 42 13.52 11.55 -29.89
C THR A 42 14.95 11.70 -29.39
N ASP A 43 15.41 12.94 -29.23
CA ASP A 43 16.77 13.24 -28.78
C ASP A 43 16.97 12.82 -27.32
N LEU A 44 16.00 13.14 -26.45
CA LEU A 44 16.02 12.70 -25.05
C LEU A 44 15.98 11.17 -24.93
N ALA A 45 15.23 10.50 -25.81
CA ALA A 45 15.19 9.04 -25.82
C ALA A 45 16.56 8.45 -26.23
N ALA A 46 17.24 9.05 -27.22
CA ALA A 46 18.56 8.62 -27.63
C ALA A 46 19.60 8.77 -26.50
N ASP A 47 19.59 9.91 -25.81
CA ASP A 47 20.48 10.16 -24.66
C ASP A 47 20.26 9.16 -23.53
N VAL A 48 19.00 8.88 -23.18
CA VAL A 48 18.65 7.90 -22.14
C VAL A 48 19.09 6.49 -22.53
N LEU A 49 18.90 6.10 -23.80
CA LEU A 49 19.35 4.79 -24.30
C LEU A 49 20.88 4.67 -24.24
N ALA A 50 21.61 5.73 -24.58
CA ALA A 50 23.08 5.76 -24.49
C ALA A 50 23.56 5.59 -23.05
N ILE A 51 22.91 6.24 -22.09
CA ILE A 51 23.21 6.09 -20.66
C ILE A 51 22.96 4.65 -20.21
N ILE A 52 21.81 4.06 -20.56
CA ILE A 52 21.46 2.68 -20.17
C ILE A 52 22.47 1.68 -20.74
N ALA A 53 22.85 1.85 -22.00
CA ALA A 53 23.87 1.03 -22.64
C ALA A 53 25.25 1.18 -21.97
N ALA A 54 25.62 2.39 -21.55
CA ALA A 54 26.90 2.64 -20.86
C ALA A 54 26.99 1.94 -19.50
N VAL A 55 25.86 1.75 -18.81
CA VAL A 55 25.78 1.01 -17.54
C VAL A 55 25.65 -0.51 -17.77
N GLY A 56 25.56 -0.96 -19.03
CA GLY A 56 25.44 -2.37 -19.41
C GLY A 56 24.05 -2.97 -19.18
N ALA A 57 23.01 -2.14 -19.12
CA ALA A 57 21.63 -2.57 -18.95
C ALA A 57 20.90 -2.68 -20.31
N HIS A 58 19.80 -3.44 -20.36
CA HIS A 58 18.99 -3.62 -21.56
C HIS A 58 17.72 -2.75 -21.51
N PRO A 59 17.54 -1.78 -22.42
CA PRO A 59 16.35 -0.93 -22.41
C PRO A 59 15.12 -1.70 -22.92
N ALA A 60 13.99 -1.54 -22.22
CA ALA A 60 12.70 -2.07 -22.64
C ALA A 60 11.62 -1.00 -22.51
N TRP A 61 10.90 -0.73 -23.59
CA TRP A 61 9.79 0.23 -23.56
C TRP A 61 8.54 -0.42 -22.95
N MET A 62 7.94 0.25 -21.97
CA MET A 62 6.67 -0.20 -21.41
C MET A 62 5.57 -0.11 -22.47
N GLY A 63 4.98 -1.25 -22.80
CA GLY A 63 3.87 -1.32 -23.75
C GLY A 63 2.67 -0.48 -23.28
N ALA A 64 2.04 0.24 -24.20
CA ALA A 64 0.86 1.07 -23.91
C ALA A 64 -0.29 0.26 -23.27
N ALA A 65 -0.43 -1.02 -23.64
CA ALA A 65 -1.40 -1.94 -23.06
C ALA A 65 -1.15 -2.21 -21.57
N VAL A 66 0.11 -2.36 -21.15
CA VAL A 66 0.47 -2.58 -19.74
C VAL A 66 0.15 -1.34 -18.93
N ARG A 67 0.49 -0.15 -19.46
CA ARG A 67 0.19 1.12 -18.80
C ARG A 67 -1.31 1.36 -18.62
N SER A 68 -2.10 1.15 -19.66
CA SER A 68 -3.55 1.35 -19.60
C SER A 68 -4.23 0.32 -18.68
N THR A 69 -3.74 -0.93 -18.69
CA THR A 69 -4.22 -1.97 -17.77
C THR A 69 -3.87 -1.63 -16.33
N ALA A 70 -2.64 -1.19 -16.04
CA ALA A 70 -2.23 -0.80 -14.69
C ALA A 70 -3.08 0.36 -14.13
N GLN A 71 -3.41 1.34 -14.97
CA GLN A 71 -4.28 2.46 -14.58
C GLN A 71 -5.74 2.05 -14.36
N ARG A 72 -6.25 1.10 -15.15
CA ARG A 72 -7.62 0.59 -15.01
C ARG A 72 -7.76 -0.44 -13.90
N ALA A 73 -6.71 -1.22 -13.63
CA ALA A 73 -6.69 -2.28 -12.64
C ALA A 73 -6.84 -1.78 -11.20
N THR A 74 -6.59 -0.49 -10.95
CA THR A 74 -6.75 0.10 -9.61
C THR A 74 -8.18 -0.05 -9.09
N VAL A 75 -9.20 0.14 -9.94
CA VAL A 75 -10.62 0.04 -9.52
C VAL A 75 -11.05 -1.39 -9.18
N PRO A 76 -10.89 -2.41 -10.06
CA PRO A 76 -11.24 -3.79 -9.73
C PRO A 76 -10.37 -4.34 -8.59
N ALA A 77 -9.11 -3.93 -8.47
CA ALA A 77 -8.28 -4.28 -7.31
C ALA A 77 -8.82 -3.67 -6.02
N LEU A 78 -9.31 -2.42 -6.05
CA LEU A 78 -9.91 -1.77 -4.88
C LEU A 78 -11.21 -2.48 -4.45
N VAL A 79 -12.07 -2.82 -5.42
CA VAL A 79 -13.32 -3.53 -5.16
C VAL A 79 -13.04 -4.94 -4.64
N GLY A 80 -12.17 -5.70 -5.31
CA GLY A 80 -11.79 -7.05 -4.88
C GLY A 80 -11.14 -7.06 -3.50
N GLY A 81 -10.22 -6.11 -3.24
CA GLY A 81 -9.61 -5.93 -1.93
C GLY A 81 -10.64 -5.58 -0.86
N GLY A 82 -11.57 -4.67 -1.16
CA GLY A 82 -12.65 -4.29 -0.24
C GLY A 82 -13.58 -5.45 0.10
N VAL A 83 -13.96 -6.26 -0.88
CA VAL A 83 -14.80 -7.46 -0.66
C VAL A 83 -14.06 -8.48 0.19
N LEU A 84 -12.78 -8.75 -0.10
CA LEU A 84 -11.99 -9.73 0.64
C LEU A 84 -11.77 -9.29 2.10
N ILE A 85 -11.39 -8.02 2.31
CA ILE A 85 -11.23 -7.45 3.64
C ILE A 85 -12.56 -7.47 4.38
N GLY A 86 -13.66 -7.09 3.72
CA GLY A 86 -15.01 -7.17 4.27
C GLY A 86 -15.34 -8.59 4.75
N LEU A 87 -15.17 -9.59 3.88
CA LEU A 87 -15.44 -10.99 4.21
C LEU A 87 -14.62 -11.50 5.39
N CYS A 88 -13.34 -11.11 5.50
CA CYS A 88 -12.51 -11.47 6.63
C CYS A 88 -12.89 -10.73 7.92
N THR A 89 -13.34 -9.47 7.84
CA THR A 89 -13.71 -8.66 9.02
C THR A 89 -15.08 -9.01 9.60
N VAL A 90 -16.03 -9.51 8.80
CA VAL A 90 -17.37 -9.92 9.25
C VAL A 90 -17.35 -10.97 10.38
N PRO A 91 -16.60 -12.08 10.31
CA PRO A 91 -16.62 -13.10 11.37
C PRO A 91 -15.89 -12.66 12.64
N CYS A 92 -14.81 -11.87 12.53
CA CYS A 92 -13.97 -11.54 13.69
C CYS A 92 -14.36 -10.23 14.40
N SER A 93 -14.79 -9.20 13.66
CA SER A 93 -15.27 -7.94 14.25
C SER A 93 -16.80 -7.80 14.21
N GLY A 94 -17.44 -8.37 13.19
CA GLY A 94 -18.90 -8.34 13.05
C GLY A 94 -19.63 -9.20 14.08
N ALA A 95 -19.03 -10.28 14.60
CA ALA A 95 -19.63 -11.07 15.69
C ALA A 95 -19.82 -10.24 16.97
N VAL A 96 -18.84 -9.42 17.33
CA VAL A 96 -18.94 -8.49 18.47
C VAL A 96 -20.02 -7.44 18.20
N TYR A 97 -20.09 -6.92 16.98
CA TYR A 97 -21.11 -5.95 16.56
C TYR A 97 -22.54 -6.52 16.68
N LEU A 98 -22.75 -7.74 16.20
CA LEU A 98 -24.03 -8.45 16.32
C LEU A 98 -24.38 -8.75 17.79
N GLY A 99 -23.39 -9.05 18.62
CA GLY A 99 -23.57 -9.20 20.07
C GLY A 99 -24.07 -7.92 20.73
N VAL A 100 -23.47 -6.77 20.42
CA VAL A 100 -23.91 -5.45 20.93
C VAL A 100 -25.31 -5.10 20.41
N LEU A 101 -25.60 -5.35 19.13
CA LEU A 101 -26.94 -5.13 18.56
C LEU A 101 -28.00 -5.99 19.25
N SER A 102 -27.68 -7.24 19.57
CA SER A 102 -28.59 -8.15 20.28
C SER A 102 -28.93 -7.63 21.68
N LEU A 103 -27.94 -7.12 22.42
CA LEU A 103 -28.15 -6.48 23.72
C LEU A 103 -28.95 -5.17 23.60
N LEU A 104 -28.75 -4.42 22.52
CA LEU A 104 -29.43 -3.16 22.28
C LEU A 104 -30.90 -3.35 21.86
N ALA A 105 -31.22 -4.46 21.20
CA ALA A 105 -32.60 -4.84 20.84
C ALA A 105 -33.50 -5.12 22.06
N LEU A 106 -32.91 -5.40 23.23
CA LEU A 106 -33.62 -5.63 24.48
C LEU A 106 -33.95 -4.32 25.23
N GLN A 107 -33.57 -3.15 24.69
CA GLN A 107 -33.85 -1.86 25.34
C GLN A 107 -35.29 -1.38 25.10
N PRO A 108 -35.99 -0.87 26.13
CA PRO A 108 -37.41 -0.50 26.05
C PRO A 108 -37.68 0.81 25.28
N SER A 109 -36.66 1.57 24.89
CA SER A 109 -36.82 2.88 24.24
C SER A 109 -36.07 2.98 22.91
N ALA A 110 -36.82 3.21 21.83
CA ALA A 110 -36.29 3.30 20.47
C ALA A 110 -35.31 4.47 20.28
N LEU A 111 -35.53 5.58 20.98
CA LEU A 111 -34.67 6.77 20.86
C LEU A 111 -33.27 6.57 21.45
N LEU A 112 -33.18 5.93 22.63
CA LEU A 112 -31.89 5.62 23.26
C LEU A 112 -31.15 4.53 22.49
N GLY A 113 -31.88 3.52 21.98
CA GLY A 113 -31.33 2.50 21.08
C GLY A 113 -30.68 3.11 19.83
N TYR A 114 -31.39 4.03 19.17
CA TYR A 114 -30.85 4.75 18.01
C TYR A 114 -29.61 5.59 18.36
N GLY A 115 -29.65 6.30 19.50
CA GLY A 115 -28.52 7.11 19.97
C GLY A 115 -27.25 6.28 20.22
N TYR A 116 -27.37 5.13 20.88
CA TYR A 116 -26.24 4.22 21.10
C TYR A 116 -25.69 3.63 19.79
N LEU A 117 -26.57 3.35 18.82
CA LEU A 117 -26.17 2.83 17.51
C LEU A 117 -25.32 3.85 16.73
N VAL A 118 -25.72 5.12 16.74
CA VAL A 118 -24.97 6.21 16.12
C VAL A 118 -23.63 6.43 16.81
N LEU A 119 -23.62 6.50 18.15
CA LEU A 119 -22.39 6.69 18.93
C LEU A 119 -21.38 5.56 18.65
N TYR A 120 -21.85 4.31 18.64
CA TYR A 120 -21.00 3.16 18.34
C TYR A 120 -20.39 3.26 16.93
N ASN A 121 -21.20 3.58 15.91
CA ASN A 121 -20.71 3.72 14.54
C ASN A 121 -19.68 4.85 14.41
N VAL A 122 -19.88 5.97 15.08
CA VAL A 122 -18.91 7.08 15.10
C VAL A 122 -17.60 6.63 15.72
N VAL A 123 -17.63 5.99 16.89
CA VAL A 123 -16.42 5.50 17.57
C VAL A 123 -15.67 4.47 16.73
N PHE A 124 -16.38 3.61 16.01
CA PHE A 124 -15.77 2.59 15.15
C PHE A 124 -15.18 3.15 13.85
N VAL A 125 -15.87 4.09 13.19
CA VAL A 125 -15.45 4.67 11.90
C VAL A 125 -14.37 5.73 12.05
N LEU A 126 -14.37 6.48 13.16
CA LEU A 126 -13.47 7.62 13.38
C LEU A 126 -11.97 7.25 13.25
N PRO A 127 -11.44 6.17 13.87
CA PRO A 127 -10.04 5.80 13.73
C PRO A 127 -9.64 5.53 12.27
N LEU A 128 -10.50 4.86 11.51
CA LEU A 128 -10.25 4.57 10.09
C LEU A 128 -10.19 5.85 9.26
N VAL A 129 -11.12 6.78 9.49
CA VAL A 129 -11.15 8.09 8.82
C VAL A 129 -9.90 8.90 9.17
N VAL A 130 -9.49 8.91 10.44
CA VAL A 130 -8.28 9.60 10.88
C VAL A 130 -7.04 9.02 10.19
N ILE A 131 -6.90 7.69 10.14
CA ILE A 131 -5.77 7.04 9.48
C ILE A 131 -5.76 7.36 7.99
N LEU A 132 -6.91 7.35 7.31
CA LEU A 132 -7.00 7.69 5.88
C LEU A 132 -6.66 9.17 5.62
N ALA A 133 -7.12 10.07 6.48
CA ALA A 133 -6.77 11.49 6.40
C ALA A 133 -5.25 11.71 6.60
N VAL A 134 -4.64 11.03 7.56
CA VAL A 134 -3.19 11.08 7.77
C VAL A 134 -2.43 10.45 6.59
N ALA A 135 -2.93 9.36 6.03
CA ALA A 135 -2.33 8.67 4.88
C ALA A 135 -2.41 9.49 3.58
N THR A 136 -3.38 10.39 3.43
CA THR A 136 -3.47 11.28 2.26
C THR A 136 -2.50 12.47 2.33
N ALA A 137 -1.95 12.76 3.52
CA ALA A 137 -0.92 13.78 3.68
C ALA A 137 0.43 13.29 3.12
N ARG A 138 0.83 13.82 1.96
CA ARG A 138 2.14 13.58 1.31
C ARG A 138 3.37 13.67 2.25
N PRO A 139 3.50 14.65 3.16
CA PRO A 139 4.65 14.72 4.06
C PRO A 139 4.72 13.52 5.02
N THR A 140 3.58 13.10 5.56
CA THR A 140 3.48 11.94 6.45
C THR A 140 3.86 10.66 5.72
N LEU A 141 3.37 10.47 4.48
CA LEU A 141 3.73 9.32 3.65
C LEU A 141 5.24 9.26 3.36
N ARG A 142 5.88 10.39 3.04
CA ARG A 142 7.33 10.42 2.80
C ARG A 142 8.13 10.08 4.06
N TYR A 143 7.75 10.64 5.20
CA TYR A 143 8.39 10.36 6.48
C TYR A 143 8.24 8.87 6.86
N LEU A 144 7.03 8.34 6.78
CA LEU A 144 6.72 6.95 7.12
C LEU A 144 7.41 5.97 6.16
N ALA A 145 7.51 6.30 4.87
CA ALA A 145 8.23 5.49 3.89
C ALA A 145 9.73 5.39 4.21
N HIS A 146 10.38 6.51 4.55
CA HIS A 146 11.79 6.51 4.96
C HIS A 146 12.00 5.73 6.27
N TRP A 147 11.11 5.86 7.25
CA TRP A 147 11.19 5.14 8.51
C TRP A 147 10.97 3.63 8.35
N ASN A 148 10.00 3.24 7.52
CA ASN A 148 9.69 1.84 7.22
C ASN A 148 10.84 1.14 6.48
N LEU A 149 11.58 1.84 5.62
CA LEU A 149 12.77 1.28 4.98
C LEU A 149 13.87 0.92 5.98
N HIS A 150 14.00 1.67 7.08
CA HIS A 150 14.97 1.39 8.14
C HIS A 150 14.51 0.35 9.17
N HIS A 151 13.20 0.17 9.38
CA HIS A 151 12.66 -0.67 10.47
C HIS A 151 11.77 -1.83 10.01
N LYS A 152 11.81 -2.17 8.71
CA LYS A 152 10.92 -3.16 8.07
C LYS A 152 10.86 -4.51 8.81
N GLU A 153 12.02 -5.02 9.24
CA GLU A 153 12.10 -6.31 9.94
C GLU A 153 11.45 -6.26 11.32
N TRP A 154 11.72 -5.20 12.07
CA TRP A 154 11.17 -5.01 13.42
C TRP A 154 9.66 -4.82 13.39
N VAL A 155 9.14 -4.03 12.45
CA VAL A 155 7.69 -3.83 12.26
C VAL A 155 7.00 -5.15 11.92
N ARG A 156 7.59 -5.97 11.05
CA ARG A 156 7.02 -7.25 10.65
C ARG A 156 7.00 -8.26 11.81
N LEU A 157 8.04 -8.29 12.64
CA LEU A 157 8.11 -9.13 13.83
C LEU A 157 7.10 -8.69 14.90
N ALA A 158 6.94 -7.39 15.14
CA ALA A 158 5.99 -6.87 16.11
C ALA A 158 4.53 -7.17 15.71
N LEU A 159 4.16 -6.96 14.44
CA LEU A 159 2.83 -7.26 13.92
C LEU A 159 2.52 -8.76 13.98
N GLY A 160 3.44 -9.61 13.51
CA GLY A 160 3.26 -11.07 13.56
C GLY A 160 3.20 -11.59 15.00
N GLY A 161 4.11 -11.12 15.86
CA GLY A 161 4.14 -11.50 17.28
C GLY A 161 2.88 -11.08 18.04
N GLY A 162 2.35 -9.89 17.76
CA GLY A 162 1.10 -9.41 18.35
C GLY A 162 -0.11 -10.28 18.02
N VAL A 163 -0.22 -10.74 16.76
CA VAL A 163 -1.30 -11.64 16.33
C VAL A 163 -1.18 -13.00 16.98
N VAL A 164 0.03 -13.56 17.08
CA VAL A 164 0.27 -14.84 17.75
C VAL A 164 -0.05 -14.74 19.24
N ALA A 165 0.37 -13.67 19.91
CA ALA A 165 0.07 -13.44 21.32
C ALA A 165 -1.43 -13.33 21.56
N MET A 166 -2.14 -12.55 20.73
CA MET A 166 -3.60 -12.45 20.81
C MET A 166 -4.29 -13.81 20.62
N GLY A 167 -3.85 -14.60 19.64
CA GLY A 167 -4.35 -15.96 19.42
C GLY A 167 -4.12 -16.89 20.61
N LEU A 168 -2.92 -16.84 21.21
CA LEU A 168 -2.59 -17.64 22.38
C LEU A 168 -3.42 -17.24 23.61
N THR A 169 -3.65 -15.94 23.82
CA THR A 169 -4.49 -15.46 24.93
C THR A 169 -5.92 -15.95 24.80
N ILE A 170 -6.50 -15.91 23.59
CA ILE A 170 -7.86 -16.42 23.35
C ILE A 170 -7.93 -17.91 23.67
N LEU A 171 -6.97 -18.71 23.19
CA LEU A 171 -6.92 -20.16 23.45
C LEU A 171 -6.72 -20.50 24.94
N ALA A 172 -6.01 -19.66 25.69
CA ALA A 172 -5.82 -19.86 27.13
C ALA A 172 -7.05 -19.44 27.96
N THR A 173 -7.89 -18.55 27.45
CA THR A 173 -9.11 -18.06 28.12
C THR A 173 -10.38 -18.83 27.81
N VAL A 174 -10.40 -19.62 26.72
CA VAL A 174 -11.49 -20.52 26.31
C VAL A 174 -11.24 -21.91 26.86
#